data_AF-A0A9P0LHL3-F1
#
_entry.id   AF-A0A9P0LHL3-F1
#
_cell.length_a   1.000
_cell.length_b   1.000
_cell.length_c   1.000
_cell.angle_alpha   90.00
_cell.angle_beta   90.00
_cell.angle_gamma   90.00
#
_symmetry.space_group_name_H-M   'P 1'
#
loop_
_entity.id
_entity.type
_entity.pdbx_description
1 polymer ?
#
loop_
_entity_poly.entity_id
_entity_poly.type
_entity_poly.pdbx_seq_one_letter_code
_entity_poly.pdbx_strand_id
1 'polypeptide(L)'
;MNRNLKASPQTEADRRLLQYENYEHYLDSLGTNQDECYLQSVEVARQVAELGYRSSGETLSREQFEKRLAAVYQYLFPPYTPYHATSEGMIKDDPLKIELALRER
;
A
#
# COMPACT_ATOMS: atom_id res chain seq x y z
N MET A 1 -12.06 1.16 -18.85
CA MET A 1 -12.29 1.75 -17.51
C MET A 1 -11.02 2.45 -17.07
N ASN A 2 -10.93 3.77 -17.27
CA ASN A 2 -9.82 4.58 -16.77
C ASN A 2 -10.01 4.80 -15.27
N ARG A 3 -9.32 4.00 -14.44
CA ARG A 3 -9.23 4.28 -13.01
C ARG A 3 -8.47 5.60 -12.86
N ASN A 4 -9.19 6.64 -12.47
CA ASN A 4 -8.64 7.93 -12.07
C ASN A 4 -7.63 7.66 -10.94
N LEU A 5 -6.34 7.60 -11.25
CA LEU A 5 -5.24 7.62 -10.28
C LEU A 5 -5.08 9.06 -9.77
N LYS A 6 -6.16 9.63 -9.22
CA LYS A 6 -6.01 10.86 -8.43
C LYS A 6 -5.35 10.43 -7.12
N ALA A 7 -4.20 11.03 -6.81
CA ALA A 7 -3.66 10.98 -5.46
C ALA A 7 -4.77 11.44 -4.53
N SER A 8 -5.32 10.51 -3.75
CA SER A 8 -6.19 10.90 -2.66
C SER A 8 -5.32 11.64 -1.64
N PRO A 9 -5.81 12.66 -0.93
CA PRO A 9 -5.04 13.33 0.12
C PRO A 9 -4.43 12.35 1.14
N GLN A 10 -5.08 11.19 1.31
CA GLN A 10 -4.60 10.08 2.13
C GLN A 10 -3.31 9.46 1.56
N THR A 11 -3.21 9.27 0.25
CA THR A 11 -2.01 8.70 -0.40
C THR A 11 -0.78 9.60 -0.23
N GLU A 12 -0.97 10.92 -0.22
CA GLU A 12 0.11 11.88 0.05
C GLU A 12 0.54 11.82 1.53
N ALA A 13 -0.41 11.69 2.46
CA ALA A 13 -0.12 11.51 3.89
C ALA A 13 0.57 10.16 4.17
N ASP A 14 0.17 9.11 3.45
CA ASP A 14 0.74 7.76 3.52
C ASP A 14 2.15 7.71 2.91
N ARG A 15 2.59 8.73 2.17
CA ARG A 15 3.97 8.83 1.66
C ARG A 15 5.01 8.83 2.79
N ARG A 16 4.63 9.34 3.98
CA ARG A 16 5.42 9.21 5.21
C ARG A 16 5.70 7.75 5.56
N LEU A 17 4.80 6.82 5.23
CA LEU A 17 4.96 5.41 5.58
C LEU A 17 6.14 4.75 4.86
N LEU A 18 6.57 5.29 3.72
CA LEU A 18 7.76 4.81 2.98
C LEU A 18 9.07 4.98 3.74
N GLN A 19 9.10 5.84 4.77
CA GLN A 19 10.30 6.03 5.58
C GLN A 19 10.53 4.87 6.56
N TYR A 20 9.53 4.02 6.77
CA TYR A 20 9.61 2.87 7.66
C TYR A 20 9.77 1.60 6.82
N GLU A 21 10.84 0.83 7.07
CA GLU A 21 11.12 -0.40 6.32
C GLU A 21 10.13 -1.53 6.63
N ASN A 22 9.61 -1.54 7.86
CA ASN A 22 8.83 -2.62 8.43
C ASN A 22 7.83 -2.09 9.46
N TYR A 23 6.77 -2.86 9.70
CA TYR A 23 5.69 -2.49 10.61
C TYR A 23 6.17 -2.24 12.04
N GLU A 24 7.18 -3.00 12.50
CA GLU A 24 7.80 -2.77 13.81
C GLU A 24 8.46 -1.40 13.91
N HIS A 25 9.13 -0.94 12.85
CA HIS A 25 9.78 0.36 12.80
C HIS A 25 8.76 1.52 12.78
N TYR A 26 7.58 1.26 12.21
CA TYR A 26 6.43 2.16 12.33
C TYR A 26 5.91 2.21 13.78
N LEU A 27 5.73 1.06 14.45
CA LEU A 27 5.32 1.00 15.85
C LEU A 27 6.32 1.67 16.80
N ASP A 28 7.62 1.47 16.55
CA ASP A 28 8.68 2.12 17.33
C ASP A 28 8.63 3.64 17.19
N SER A 29 8.23 4.16 16.02
CA SER A 29 8.04 5.60 15.82
C SER A 29 6.82 6.19 16.54
N LEU A 30 5.89 5.33 16.97
CA LEU A 30 4.75 5.71 17.82
C LEU A 30 5.08 5.62 19.32
N GLY A 31 6.16 4.92 19.67
CA GLY A 31 6.66 4.83 21.04
C GLY A 31 7.09 6.18 21.58
N THR A 32 6.80 6.45 22.84
CA THR A 32 7.20 7.69 23.52
C THR A 32 8.27 7.40 24.58
N ASN A 33 9.10 8.38 24.96
CA ASN A 33 10.06 8.26 26.07
C ASN A 33 9.46 7.68 27.38
N GLN A 34 8.14 7.84 27.58
CA GLN A 34 7.43 7.23 28.70
C GLN A 34 7.38 5.71 28.61
N ASP A 35 7.24 5.14 27.42
CA ASP A 35 7.26 3.68 27.21
C ASP A 35 8.62 3.09 27.58
N GLU A 36 9.71 3.75 27.17
CA GLU A 36 11.06 3.33 27.56
C GLU A 36 11.27 3.39 29.09
N CYS A 37 10.72 4.43 29.73
CA CYS A 37 10.86 4.62 31.18
C CYS A 37 9.99 3.65 32.01
N TYR A 38 8.74 3.42 31.60
CA TYR A 38 7.76 2.65 32.37
C TYR A 38 7.66 1.18 31.98
N LEU A 39 7.75 0.86 30.68
CA LEU A 39 7.61 -0.52 30.20
C LEU A 39 8.95 -1.24 30.15
N GLN A 40 10.07 -0.52 29.97
CA GLN A 40 11.45 -1.03 29.91
C GLN A 40 11.67 -2.18 28.91
N SER A 41 10.66 -2.48 28.10
CA SER A 41 10.63 -3.55 27.12
C SER A 41 9.97 -3.03 25.85
N VAL A 42 10.74 -3.07 24.77
CA VAL A 42 10.33 -2.60 23.44
C VAL A 42 9.14 -3.40 22.93
N GLU A 43 9.09 -4.71 23.21
CA GLU A 43 7.99 -5.58 22.78
C GLU A 43 6.66 -5.18 23.41
N VAL A 44 6.66 -4.84 24.71
CA VAL A 44 5.45 -4.41 25.42
C VAL A 44 5.02 -3.02 24.93
N ALA A 45 5.97 -2.12 24.69
CA ALA A 45 5.68 -0.81 24.11
C ALA A 45 5.00 -0.93 22.74
N ARG A 46 5.48 -1.85 21.88
CA ARG A 46 4.87 -2.13 20.56
C ARG A 46 3.46 -2.68 20.69
N GLN A 47 3.20 -3.61 21.61
CA GLN A 47 1.85 -4.14 21.82
C GLN A 47 0.88 -3.06 22.30
N VAL A 48 1.31 -2.19 23.21
CA VAL A 48 0.50 -1.05 23.70
C VAL A 48 0.21 -0.06 22.57
N ALA A 49 1.22 0.22 21.73
CA ALA A 49 1.05 1.05 20.54
C ALA A 49 0.07 0.41 19.54
N GLU A 50 0.20 -0.89 19.26
CA GLU A 50 -0.69 -1.61 18.35
C GLU A 50 -2.15 -1.61 18.83
N LEU A 51 -2.37 -1.79 20.13
CA LEU A 51 -3.70 -1.73 20.76
C LEU A 51 -4.33 -0.33 20.72
N GLY A 52 -3.60 0.69 20.26
CA GLY A 52 -4.14 2.04 20.10
C GLY A 52 -4.41 2.76 21.42
N TYR A 53 -3.88 2.28 22.55
CA TYR A 53 -4.06 2.92 23.85
C TYR A 53 -3.38 4.29 23.96
N ARG A 54 -2.42 4.60 23.06
CA ARG A 54 -1.67 5.86 23.07
C ARG A 54 -1.90 6.78 21.87
N SER A 55 -2.13 6.24 20.68
CA SER A 55 -2.52 7.06 19.54
C SER A 55 -4.00 7.42 19.67
N SER A 56 -4.40 8.60 19.22
CA SER A 56 -5.77 9.10 19.25
C SER A 56 -6.73 8.32 18.33
N GLY A 57 -6.88 7.01 18.56
CA GLY A 57 -7.82 6.10 17.91
C GLY A 57 -7.44 5.58 16.52
N GLU A 58 -6.49 6.21 15.81
CA GLU A 58 -6.08 5.76 14.46
C GLU A 58 -4.67 5.17 14.46
N THR A 59 -4.50 4.01 15.10
CA THR A 59 -3.36 3.15 14.78
C THR A 59 -3.73 2.27 13.58
N LEU A 60 -2.92 2.33 12.53
CA LEU A 60 -3.06 1.39 11.42
C LEU A 60 -2.72 -0.01 11.91
N SER A 61 -3.61 -0.96 11.65
CA SER A 61 -3.28 -2.38 11.76
C SER A 61 -2.20 -2.77 10.74
N ARG A 62 -1.45 -3.84 11.01
CA ARG A 62 -0.43 -4.38 10.11
C ARG A 62 -0.93 -4.51 8.66
N GLU A 63 -2.11 -5.11 8.46
CA GLU A 63 -2.69 -5.28 7.12
C GLU A 63 -2.98 -3.93 6.44
N GLN A 64 -3.43 -2.94 7.22
CA GLN A 64 -3.71 -1.62 6.70
C GLN A 64 -2.43 -0.88 6.33
N PHE A 65 -1.39 -0.99 7.15
CA PHE A 65 -0.06 -0.44 6.86
C PHE A 65 0.49 -1.02 5.57
N GLU A 66 0.51 -2.35 5.42
CA GLU A 66 1.00 -3.03 4.22
C GLU A 66 0.18 -2.65 2.98
N LYS A 67 -1.15 -2.59 3.11
CA LYS A 67 -2.04 -2.19 2.02
C LYS A 67 -1.81 -0.75 1.56
N ARG A 68 -1.62 0.18 2.49
CA ARG A 68 -1.35 1.58 2.16
C ARG A 68 0.04 1.75 1.57
N LEU A 69 1.05 1.07 2.11
CA LEU A 69 2.41 1.07 1.56
C LEU A 69 2.41 0.53 0.13
N ALA A 70 1.72 -0.59 -0.13
CA ALA A 70 1.55 -1.14 -1.47
C ALA A 70 0.82 -0.17 -2.41
N ALA A 71 -0.22 0.51 -1.94
CA ALA A 71 -0.93 1.52 -2.74
C ALA A 71 -0.04 2.72 -3.10
N VAL A 72 0.77 3.21 -2.16
CA VAL A 72 1.75 4.28 -2.41
C VAL A 72 2.83 3.80 -3.38
N TYR A 73 3.32 2.57 -3.21
CA TYR A 73 4.32 2.00 -4.11
C TYR A 73 3.77 1.85 -5.52
N GLN A 74 2.54 1.35 -5.68
CA GLN A 74 1.87 1.24 -6.97
C GLN A 74 1.57 2.62 -7.59
N TYR A 75 1.34 3.65 -6.77
CA TYR A 75 1.16 5.01 -7.24
C TYR A 75 2.48 5.62 -7.75
N LEU A 76 3.59 5.40 -7.05
CA LEU A 76 4.91 5.89 -7.44
C LEU A 76 5.52 5.11 -8.61
N PHE A 77 5.32 3.79 -8.61
CA PHE A 77 5.81 2.86 -9.61
C PHE A 77 4.63 2.10 -10.24
N PRO A 78 3.81 2.79 -11.05
CA PRO A 78 2.71 2.13 -11.73
C PRO A 78 3.27 1.05 -12.66
N PRO A 79 2.74 -0.19 -12.64
CA PRO A 79 3.18 -1.22 -13.56
C PRO A 79 2.92 -0.73 -14.99
N TYR A 80 3.97 -0.74 -15.81
CA TYR A 80 3.85 -0.37 -17.22
C TYR A 80 2.84 -1.29 -17.89
N THR A 81 1.74 -0.72 -18.38
CA THR A 81 0.80 -1.43 -19.23
C THR A 81 0.98 -0.90 -20.65
N PRO A 82 1.44 -1.72 -21.61
CA PRO A 82 1.56 -1.26 -22.99
C PRO A 82 0.19 -0.80 -23.47
N TYR A 83 0.17 0.35 -24.14
CA TYR A 83 -1.05 0.86 -24.76
C TYR A 83 -1.42 -0.08 -25.91
N HIS A 84 -2.48 -0.87 -25.72
CA HIS A 84 -3.03 -1.70 -26.78
C HIS A 84 -4.06 -0.88 -27.57
N ALA A 85 -3.74 -0.58 -28.83
CA ALA A 85 -4.67 0.00 -29.77
C ALA A 85 -5.69 -1.05 -30.21
N THR A 86 -6.66 -1.38 -29.35
CA THR A 86 -7.82 -2.21 -29.72
C THR A 86 -9.05 -1.34 -29.88
N SER A 87 -9.92 -1.69 -30.83
CA SER A 87 -11.19 -0.98 -31.02
C SER A 87 -12.07 -1.06 -29.77
N GLU A 88 -12.89 -0.03 -29.56
CA GLU A 88 -13.87 0.01 -28.47
C GLU A 88 -14.80 -1.22 -28.55
N GLY A 89 -14.94 -1.96 -27.44
CA GLY A 89 -15.74 -3.19 -27.37
C GLY A 89 -14.98 -4.50 -27.57
N MET A 90 -13.68 -4.48 -27.88
CA MET A 90 -12.90 -5.70 -27.95
C MET A 90 -12.47 -6.23 -26.58
N ILE A 91 -12.82 -7.49 -26.30
CA ILE A 91 -12.25 -8.26 -25.18
C ILE A 91 -10.77 -8.53 -25.49
N LYS A 92 -9.90 -8.19 -24.53
CA LYS A 92 -8.43 -8.16 -24.62
C LYS A 92 -7.80 -9.55 -24.77
N ASP A 93 -8.34 -10.52 -24.05
CA ASP A 93 -7.80 -11.87 -23.92
C ASP A 93 -8.76 -12.91 -24.50
N ASP A 94 -9.44 -12.57 -25.59
CA ASP A 94 -10.31 -13.50 -26.29
C ASP A 94 -9.45 -14.61 -26.93
N PRO A 95 -9.63 -15.88 -26.54
CA PRO A 95 -8.85 -16.99 -27.09
C PRO A 95 -8.91 -17.04 -28.61
N LEU A 96 -10.06 -16.72 -29.21
CA LEU A 96 -10.26 -16.77 -30.65
C LEU A 96 -9.34 -15.79 -31.39
N LYS A 97 -9.11 -14.60 -30.82
CA LYS A 97 -8.28 -13.56 -31.46
C LYS A 97 -6.80 -13.89 -31.37
N ILE A 98 -6.38 -14.51 -30.26
CA ILE A 98 -5.01 -14.99 -30.10
C ILE A 98 -4.72 -16.05 -31.16
N GLU A 99 -5.60 -17.03 -31.31
CA GLU A 99 -5.49 -18.08 -32.32
C GLU A 99 -5.52 -17.53 -33.75
N LEU A 100 -6.45 -16.60 -34.06
CA LEU A 100 -6.53 -15.96 -35.37
C LEU A 100 -5.25 -15.17 -35.69
N ALA A 101 -4.73 -14.40 -34.73
CA ALA A 101 -3.49 -13.63 -34.90
C ALA A 101 -2.26 -14.52 -35.11
N LEU A 102 -2.22 -15.71 -34.50
CA LEU A 102 -1.15 -16.69 -34.74
C LEU A 102 -1.21 -17.31 -36.13
N ARG A 103 -2.41 -17.51 -36.69
CA ARG A 103 -2.60 -18.06 -38.05
C ARG A 103 -2.21 -17.08 -39.16
N GLU A 104 -2.52 -15.80 -38.97
CA GLU A 104 -2.33 -14.75 -39.99
C GLU A 104 -0.90 -14.15 -39.98
N ARG A 105 -0.01 -14.66 -39.12
CA ARG A 105 1.39 -14.20 -38.98
C ARG A 105 2.33 -14.97 -39.90
#